data_AF-A0A6C0ECK4-F1
#
_entry.id   AF-A0A6C0ECK4-F1
#
_cell.length_a   1.000
_cell.length_b   1.000
_cell.length_c   1.000
_cell.angle_alpha   90.00
_cell.angle_beta   90.00
_cell.angle_gamma   90.00
#
_symmetry.space_group_name_H-M   'P 1'
#
loop_
_entity.id
_entity.type
_entity.pdbx_description
1 polymer ?
#
loop_
_entity_poly.entity_id
_entity_poly.type
_entity_poly.pdbx_seq_one_letter_code
_entity_poly.pdbx_strand_id
1 'polypeptide(L)'
;MEEYNKLISDRIGVGAEVKILQYEDNIKEVCNDKIDIKGILQNKFNKELGDNCIMINIEKDVNRYQMTIQELKKISFEGFVHLKATYWKERQKLEKDLTDVLKFLTNDEAQEVKINEFSELNNENITIQDGPLACYCSHLRAMIYGYTHFSDYTVIVEDDIIIANTEFIETYLKQVPDDWDIICMNSIPKYMRQDEKALYKFETDFHSTHFYIINHKCFPTLFKGLYPITEQVDVLISNMRNVLNIYNISSTVYQRSICTNTQNNLNIIYNSPNYITIRKALMQFRELLKYYVDIILPNNDRNDAIIDQLIFDIVHLFIIDYSDIRQKSNTENYLMDVNPYENDEKYKEMCICLAYVIQCCRKGIKCNLVADGLVNAIFFTLFKFTYHNKYDNRFNGIMKAYSYGTTAHVYYIKEANVIVKKYNDKLRWVYEDHEDPKEIFKKELDMLLRQKQIKLHIYDDEEMELYMDYAGESLYDNFKLPENWEEQVRNIFQTYDELNIDYREFRLKNILVKDNIINFIDYGLSRDGQNNKNCETFIKLLRMLDNRLKKETPLNQHILYLTLLNNIKIHQMEEYLDNVF
;
A
#
# COMPACT_ATOMS: atom_id res chain seq x y z
N MET A 1 -4.39 19.17 16.63
CA MET A 1 -3.14 18.90 15.88
C MET A 1 -2.00 18.59 16.85
N GLU A 2 -1.72 19.45 17.82
CA GLU A 2 -0.71 19.16 18.87
C GLU A 2 -0.99 17.87 19.66
N GLU A 3 -2.24 17.62 20.03
CA GLU A 3 -2.65 16.38 20.72
C GLU A 3 -2.44 15.11 19.86
N TYR A 4 -2.75 15.20 18.56
CA TYR A 4 -2.49 14.15 17.57
C TYR A 4 -1.00 13.86 17.41
N ASN A 5 -0.19 14.91 17.24
CA ASN A 5 1.26 14.76 17.08
C ASN A 5 1.92 14.20 18.33
N LYS A 6 1.43 14.58 19.52
CA LYS A 6 1.88 14.02 20.79
C LYS A 6 1.53 12.53 20.92
N LEU A 7 0.29 12.15 20.63
CA LEU A 7 -0.17 10.75 20.67
C LEU A 7 0.54 9.86 19.65
N ILE A 8 0.87 10.40 18.47
CA ILE A 8 1.67 9.71 17.48
C ILE A 8 3.10 9.57 17.96
N SER A 9 3.71 10.64 18.48
CA SER A 9 5.06 10.61 19.04
C SER A 9 5.20 9.60 20.19
N ASP A 10 4.19 9.47 21.05
CA ASP A 10 4.15 8.47 22.13
C ASP A 10 3.99 7.03 21.61
N ARG A 11 3.51 6.87 20.36
CA ARG A 11 3.33 5.59 19.67
C ARG A 11 4.49 5.25 18.72
N ILE A 12 5.44 6.16 18.49
CA ILE A 12 6.64 5.85 17.68
C ILE A 12 7.49 4.86 18.46
N GLY A 13 7.46 3.61 18.00
CA GLY A 13 8.22 2.52 18.58
C GLY A 13 9.61 2.46 17.95
N VAL A 14 9.91 1.29 17.40
CA VAL A 14 11.25 0.89 16.93
C VAL A 14 11.23 0.32 15.52
N GLY A 15 10.04 0.28 14.91
CA GLY A 15 9.83 -0.23 13.56
C GLY A 15 10.02 0.85 12.49
N ALA A 16 9.48 0.58 11.30
CA ALA A 16 9.55 1.47 10.16
C ALA A 16 8.86 2.83 10.39
N GLU A 17 7.98 2.95 11.40
CA GLU A 17 7.32 4.20 11.78
C GLU A 17 8.30 5.32 12.17
N VAL A 18 9.51 4.98 12.62
CA VAL A 18 10.48 6.00 13.09
C VAL A 18 10.96 6.90 11.95
N LYS A 19 10.80 6.47 10.69
CA LYS A 19 11.15 7.26 9.49
C LYS A 19 10.39 8.59 9.43
N ILE A 20 9.20 8.66 10.04
CA ILE A 20 8.41 9.90 10.14
C ILE A 20 9.22 11.02 10.80
N LEU A 21 10.11 10.71 11.74
CA LEU A 21 10.93 11.68 12.47
C LEU A 21 11.99 12.38 11.60
N GLN A 22 12.22 11.89 10.38
CA GLN A 22 13.19 12.48 9.45
C GLN A 22 12.55 13.41 8.44
N TYR A 23 11.23 13.57 8.48
CA TYR A 23 10.57 14.48 7.57
C TYR A 23 10.79 15.92 8.00
N GLU A 24 10.74 16.82 7.03
CA GLU A 24 11.02 18.26 7.21
C GLU A 24 10.18 18.93 8.30
N ASP A 25 8.98 18.39 8.57
CA ASP A 25 8.09 18.83 9.64
C ASP A 25 8.72 18.70 11.04
N ASN A 26 9.79 17.92 11.18
CA ASN A 26 10.51 17.69 12.44
C ASN A 26 11.86 18.44 12.54
N ILE A 27 12.16 19.36 11.62
CA ILE A 27 13.37 20.18 11.68
C ILE A 27 13.33 21.07 12.93
N LYS A 28 14.27 20.85 13.86
CA LYS A 28 14.41 21.66 15.09
C LYS A 28 15.34 22.86 14.91
N GLU A 29 16.41 22.68 14.14
CA GLU A 29 17.50 23.66 14.00
C GLU A 29 17.83 23.87 12.54
N VAL A 30 18.05 25.13 12.15
CA VAL A 30 18.33 25.52 10.77
C VAL A 30 19.58 26.39 10.70
N CYS A 31 20.54 25.95 9.90
CA CYS A 31 21.70 26.74 9.48
C CYS A 31 21.94 26.47 7.99
N ASN A 32 21.96 27.54 7.19
CA ASN A 32 22.09 27.47 5.72
C ASN A 32 23.43 28.04 5.23
N ASP A 33 24.40 28.23 6.13
CA ASP A 33 25.72 28.72 5.76
C ASP A 33 26.39 27.74 4.80
N LYS A 34 27.08 28.28 3.80
CA LYS A 34 27.79 27.45 2.83
C LYS A 34 29.04 26.86 3.49
N ILE A 35 29.17 25.53 3.46
CA ILE A 35 30.31 24.79 4.01
C ILE A 35 31.05 24.03 2.90
N ASP A 36 32.31 23.69 3.14
CA ASP A 36 33.13 22.87 2.22
C ASP A 36 33.31 21.45 2.78
N ILE A 37 32.34 20.57 2.50
CA ILE A 37 32.39 19.18 2.97
C ILE A 37 33.59 18.42 2.36
N LYS A 38 33.95 18.75 1.11
CA LYS A 38 35.07 18.16 0.41
C LYS A 38 36.37 18.53 1.09
N GLY A 39 36.59 19.80 1.43
CA GLY A 39 37.75 20.25 2.20
C GLY A 39 37.86 19.55 3.56
N ILE A 40 36.73 19.34 4.26
CA ILE A 40 36.71 18.57 5.52
C ILE A 40 37.17 17.13 5.30
N LEU A 41 36.66 16.46 4.26
CA LEU A 41 37.06 15.08 3.93
C LEU A 41 38.51 15.00 3.45
N GLN A 42 38.98 15.96 2.65
CA GLN A 42 40.38 16.06 2.19
C GLN A 42 41.35 16.12 3.37
N ASN A 43 41.02 16.91 4.39
CA ASN A 43 41.80 16.96 5.63
C ASN A 43 41.82 15.61 6.35
N LYS A 44 40.68 14.89 6.36
CA LYS A 44 40.55 13.59 7.03
C LYS A 44 41.31 12.47 6.32
N PHE A 45 41.35 12.47 4.99
CA PHE A 45 42.13 11.53 4.19
C PHE A 45 43.59 11.99 3.95
N ASN A 46 43.92 13.22 4.34
CA ASN A 46 45.21 13.87 4.10
C ASN A 46 45.65 13.81 2.63
N LYS A 47 44.73 14.08 1.71
CA LYS A 47 45.00 14.14 0.26
C LYS A 47 43.91 14.90 -0.49
N GLU A 48 44.22 15.28 -1.72
CA GLU A 48 43.22 15.81 -2.65
C GLU A 48 42.22 14.71 -3.03
N LEU A 49 40.94 15.08 -3.05
CA LEU A 49 39.82 14.19 -3.31
C LEU A 49 38.92 14.77 -4.41
N GLY A 50 38.25 13.89 -5.16
CA GLY A 50 37.10 14.26 -5.99
C GLY A 50 35.84 14.48 -5.15
N ASP A 51 34.77 14.94 -5.79
CA ASP A 51 33.48 15.19 -5.14
C ASP A 51 32.78 13.87 -4.75
N ASN A 52 33.03 12.78 -5.48
CA ASN A 52 32.58 11.40 -5.21
C ASN A 52 31.11 11.27 -4.74
N CYS A 53 30.24 12.13 -5.26
CA CYS A 53 28.84 12.22 -4.87
C CYS A 53 27.95 11.57 -5.93
N ILE A 54 27.01 10.73 -5.49
CA ILE A 54 26.02 10.06 -6.32
C ILE A 54 24.63 10.45 -5.81
N MET A 55 23.83 11.06 -6.66
CA MET A 55 22.44 11.36 -6.38
C MET A 55 21.54 10.32 -7.04
N ILE A 56 20.76 9.61 -6.22
CA ILE A 56 19.71 8.71 -6.64
C ILE A 56 18.47 9.54 -6.97
N ASN A 57 18.06 9.54 -8.24
CA ASN A 57 16.97 10.37 -8.75
C ASN A 57 15.89 9.54 -9.45
N ILE A 58 14.64 9.70 -9.04
CA ILE A 58 13.49 9.02 -9.67
C ILE A 58 13.20 9.56 -11.09
N GLU A 59 13.69 10.75 -11.43
CA GLU A 59 13.51 11.48 -12.71
C GLU A 59 12.07 11.89 -13.04
N LYS A 60 11.07 11.43 -12.28
CA LYS A 60 9.65 11.72 -12.53
C LYS A 60 9.20 13.07 -11.98
N ASP A 61 10.01 13.70 -11.14
CA ASP A 61 9.71 14.99 -10.53
C ASP A 61 10.92 15.93 -10.69
N VAL A 62 10.79 16.86 -11.63
CA VAL A 62 11.83 17.85 -11.92
C VAL A 62 12.04 18.81 -10.75
N ASN A 63 10.99 19.10 -9.97
CA ASN A 63 11.10 20.00 -8.83
C ASN A 63 11.94 19.36 -7.72
N ARG A 64 11.71 18.08 -7.41
CA ARG A 64 12.55 17.30 -6.48
C ARG A 64 14.02 17.40 -6.84
N TYR A 65 14.33 17.12 -8.09
CA TYR A 65 15.70 17.20 -8.61
C TYR A 65 16.32 18.59 -8.44
N GLN A 66 15.63 19.64 -8.88
CA GLN A 66 16.14 21.01 -8.81
C GLN A 66 16.32 21.49 -7.37
N MET A 67 15.40 21.13 -6.47
CA MET A 67 15.50 21.47 -5.05
C MET A 67 16.71 20.78 -4.41
N THR A 68 16.93 19.49 -4.68
CA THR A 68 18.09 18.76 -4.16
C THR A 68 19.41 19.34 -4.67
N ILE A 69 19.48 19.80 -5.92
CA ILE A 69 20.65 20.55 -6.41
C ILE A 69 20.93 21.79 -5.56
N GLN A 70 19.91 22.56 -5.18
CA GLN A 70 20.12 23.73 -4.32
C GLN A 70 20.61 23.33 -2.93
N GLU A 71 20.14 22.21 -2.40
CA GLU A 71 20.62 21.67 -1.13
C GLU A 71 22.11 21.27 -1.22
N LEU A 72 22.52 20.56 -2.28
CA LEU A 72 23.92 20.15 -2.47
C LEU A 72 24.89 21.35 -2.60
N LYS A 73 24.42 22.49 -3.12
CA LYS A 73 25.22 23.73 -3.17
C LYS A 73 25.57 24.28 -1.79
N LYS A 74 24.75 24.02 -0.76
CA LYS A 74 25.03 24.44 0.63
C LYS A 74 26.28 23.77 1.19
N ILE A 75 26.63 22.58 0.68
CA ILE A 75 27.80 21.82 1.11
C ILE A 75 28.93 21.81 0.06
N SER A 76 28.88 22.74 -0.91
CA SER A 76 29.90 22.95 -1.95
C SER A 76 30.18 21.75 -2.86
N PHE A 77 29.19 20.88 -3.11
CA PHE A 77 29.30 19.94 -4.22
C PHE A 77 29.04 20.65 -5.55
N GLU A 78 30.05 20.66 -6.43
CA GLU A 78 29.97 21.27 -7.76
C GLU A 78 29.70 20.22 -8.85
N GLY A 79 30.10 18.97 -8.62
CA GLY A 79 29.79 17.83 -9.47
C GLY A 79 29.20 16.66 -8.69
N PHE A 80 28.22 15.97 -9.29
CA PHE A 80 27.69 14.71 -8.80
C PHE A 80 27.30 13.81 -9.96
N VAL A 81 27.30 12.50 -9.72
CA VAL A 81 26.79 11.51 -10.66
C VAL A 81 25.28 11.43 -10.48
N HIS A 82 24.56 11.68 -11.57
CA HIS A 82 23.12 11.42 -11.63
C HIS A 82 22.89 9.93 -11.87
N LEU A 83 22.36 9.25 -10.86
CA LEU A 83 21.95 7.86 -10.98
C LEU A 83 20.42 7.78 -11.02
N LYS A 84 19.89 7.39 -12.17
CA LYS A 84 18.47 7.06 -12.29
C LYS A 84 18.10 5.95 -11.30
N ALA A 85 17.18 6.24 -10.39
CA ALA A 85 16.63 5.29 -9.45
C ALA A 85 15.88 4.16 -10.18
N THR A 86 15.96 2.96 -9.64
CA THR A 86 15.12 1.85 -10.07
C THR A 86 13.69 2.11 -9.60
N TYR A 87 12.71 1.99 -10.49
CA TYR A 87 11.31 2.24 -10.18
C TYR A 87 10.48 0.97 -10.31
N TRP A 88 9.84 0.56 -9.22
CA TRP A 88 9.16 -0.74 -9.14
C TRP A 88 7.98 -0.92 -10.09
N LYS A 89 7.33 0.18 -10.51
CA LYS A 89 6.25 0.10 -11.51
C LYS A 89 6.76 -0.28 -12.91
N GLU A 90 8.05 -0.09 -13.18
CA GLU A 90 8.72 -0.53 -14.41
C GLU A 90 9.26 -1.95 -14.21
N ARG A 91 8.36 -2.94 -14.10
CA ARG A 91 8.68 -4.34 -13.71
C ARG A 91 9.90 -4.92 -14.43
N GLN A 92 9.93 -4.84 -15.76
CA GLN A 92 11.04 -5.36 -16.57
C GLN A 92 12.37 -4.68 -16.26
N LYS A 93 12.34 -3.37 -15.95
CA LYS A 93 13.53 -2.62 -15.57
C LYS A 93 14.00 -2.99 -14.17
N LEU A 94 13.07 -3.19 -13.23
CA LEU A 94 13.37 -3.70 -11.88
C LEU A 94 13.99 -5.10 -11.93
N GLU A 95 13.42 -6.03 -12.70
CA GLU A 95 13.96 -7.39 -12.92
C GLU A 95 15.40 -7.34 -13.44
N LYS A 96 15.65 -6.50 -14.45
CA LYS A 96 16.99 -6.32 -15.03
C LYS A 96 17.97 -5.74 -14.01
N ASP A 97 17.60 -4.63 -13.37
CA ASP A 97 18.46 -3.95 -12.40
C ASP A 97 18.80 -4.87 -11.21
N LEU A 98 17.82 -5.64 -10.71
CA LEU A 98 18.05 -6.64 -9.66
C LEU A 98 18.96 -7.77 -10.12
N THR A 99 18.78 -8.27 -11.35
CA THR A 99 19.64 -9.32 -11.91
C THR A 99 21.09 -8.83 -11.96
N ASP A 100 21.32 -7.62 -12.46
CA ASP A 100 22.67 -7.03 -12.57
C ASP A 100 23.30 -6.85 -11.17
N VAL A 101 22.51 -6.38 -10.20
CA VAL A 101 22.95 -6.21 -8.81
C VAL A 101 23.28 -7.56 -8.14
N LEU A 102 22.45 -8.58 -8.32
CA LEU A 102 22.69 -9.90 -7.72
C LEU A 102 23.89 -10.60 -8.34
N LYS A 103 24.09 -10.46 -9.66
CA LYS A 103 25.30 -10.95 -10.32
C LYS A 103 26.55 -10.31 -9.74
N PHE A 104 26.53 -9.01 -9.47
CA PHE A 104 27.65 -8.36 -8.78
C PHE A 104 27.88 -8.96 -7.37
N LEU A 105 26.82 -9.13 -6.57
CA LEU A 105 26.94 -9.66 -5.20
C LEU A 105 27.38 -11.13 -5.13
N THR A 106 27.06 -11.91 -6.16
CA THR A 106 27.28 -13.37 -6.21
C THR A 106 28.39 -13.77 -7.18
N ASN A 107 29.16 -12.82 -7.73
CA ASN A 107 30.19 -13.07 -8.74
C ASN A 107 29.67 -13.83 -9.97
N ASP A 108 28.59 -13.32 -10.57
CA ASP A 108 27.90 -13.83 -11.77
C ASP A 108 27.17 -15.17 -11.62
N GLU A 109 27.02 -15.71 -10.41
CA GLU A 109 26.28 -16.96 -10.17
C GLU A 109 24.76 -16.79 -10.15
N ALA A 110 24.25 -15.57 -9.97
CA ALA A 110 22.82 -15.30 -9.89
C ALA A 110 22.08 -15.55 -11.22
N GLN A 111 20.93 -16.23 -11.11
CA GLN A 111 19.98 -16.38 -12.21
C GLN A 111 19.23 -15.08 -12.49
N GLU A 112 18.61 -15.01 -13.67
CA GLU A 112 17.71 -13.91 -14.02
C GLU A 112 16.54 -13.83 -13.04
N VAL A 113 16.32 -12.64 -12.50
CA VAL A 113 15.23 -12.35 -11.57
C VAL A 113 13.93 -12.17 -12.34
N LYS A 114 12.87 -12.86 -11.91
CA LYS A 114 11.51 -12.70 -12.43
C LYS A 114 10.54 -12.39 -11.31
N ILE A 115 9.62 -11.46 -11.57
CA ILE A 115 8.58 -11.01 -10.66
C ILE A 115 7.22 -11.44 -11.22
N ASN A 116 6.48 -12.27 -10.48
CA ASN A 116 5.16 -12.74 -10.89
C ASN A 116 4.07 -11.68 -10.65
N GLU A 117 2.82 -12.02 -10.97
CA GLU A 117 1.68 -11.12 -10.86
C GLU A 117 1.31 -10.77 -9.41
N PHE A 118 1.82 -11.51 -8.44
CA PHE A 118 1.67 -11.26 -7.00
C PHE A 118 2.87 -10.52 -6.39
N SER A 119 3.75 -9.94 -7.23
CA SER A 119 5.01 -9.30 -6.82
C SER A 119 6.02 -10.23 -6.15
N GLU A 120 5.85 -11.55 -6.27
CA GLU A 120 6.78 -12.55 -5.71
C GLU A 120 7.91 -12.83 -6.69
N LEU A 121 9.08 -13.14 -6.15
CA LEU A 121 10.30 -13.35 -6.91
C LEU A 121 10.63 -14.85 -7.04
N ASN A 122 11.26 -15.23 -8.14
CA ASN A 122 11.80 -16.57 -8.34
C ASN A 122 13.07 -16.87 -7.51
N ASN A 123 13.46 -15.98 -6.61
CA ASN A 123 14.63 -16.11 -5.75
C ASN A 123 14.20 -16.09 -4.27
N GLU A 124 14.35 -17.22 -3.58
CA GLU A 124 13.93 -17.39 -2.18
C GLU A 124 14.74 -16.53 -1.18
N ASN A 125 15.91 -16.04 -1.59
CA ASN A 125 16.74 -15.14 -0.78
C ASN A 125 16.28 -13.67 -0.85
N ILE A 126 15.12 -13.39 -1.44
CA ILE A 126 14.52 -12.05 -1.52
C ILE A 126 13.12 -12.11 -0.92
N THR A 127 12.94 -11.44 0.22
CA THR A 127 11.66 -11.47 0.97
C THR A 127 10.89 -10.15 0.92
N ILE A 128 11.51 -9.08 0.40
CA ILE A 128 10.85 -7.79 0.19
C ILE A 128 10.41 -7.61 -1.26
N GLN A 129 9.44 -6.72 -1.49
CA GLN A 129 8.79 -6.53 -2.79
C GLN A 129 8.58 -5.04 -3.11
N ASP A 130 8.25 -4.73 -4.36
CA ASP A 130 7.85 -3.40 -4.87
C ASP A 130 8.78 -2.24 -4.45
N GLY A 131 8.22 -1.16 -3.89
CA GLY A 131 8.93 0.07 -3.51
C GLY A 131 10.17 -0.16 -2.64
N PRO A 132 10.06 -0.88 -1.50
CA PRO A 132 11.20 -1.30 -0.69
C PRO A 132 12.32 -1.99 -1.49
N LEU A 133 11.97 -2.91 -2.39
CA LEU A 133 12.95 -3.65 -3.20
C LEU A 133 13.61 -2.75 -4.25
N ALA A 134 12.86 -1.84 -4.86
CA ALA A 134 13.39 -0.86 -5.80
C ALA A 134 14.30 0.17 -5.13
N CYS A 135 13.98 0.59 -3.90
CA CYS A 135 14.86 1.41 -3.06
C CYS A 135 16.17 0.66 -2.78
N TYR A 136 16.09 -0.59 -2.32
CA TYR A 136 17.28 -1.44 -2.13
C TYR A 136 18.15 -1.51 -3.40
N CYS A 137 17.53 -1.80 -4.54
CA CYS A 137 18.23 -1.91 -5.82
C CYS A 137 18.91 -0.58 -6.22
N SER A 138 18.26 0.55 -5.98
CA SER A 138 18.80 1.89 -6.29
C SER A 138 20.02 2.21 -5.46
N HIS A 139 19.97 1.95 -4.15
CA HIS A 139 21.11 2.15 -3.25
C HIS A 139 22.27 1.24 -3.60
N LEU A 140 22.00 -0.03 -3.91
CA LEU A 140 23.07 -0.96 -4.23
C LEU A 140 23.73 -0.63 -5.58
N ARG A 141 22.96 -0.18 -6.58
CA ARG A 141 23.53 0.36 -7.83
C ARG A 141 24.42 1.58 -7.57
N ALA A 142 24.05 2.48 -6.66
CA ALA A 142 24.89 3.61 -6.27
C ALA A 142 26.17 3.16 -5.57
N MET A 143 26.08 2.19 -4.64
CA MET A 143 27.23 1.63 -3.95
C MET A 143 28.21 0.93 -4.91
N ILE A 144 27.69 0.11 -5.84
CA ILE A 144 28.50 -0.56 -6.87
C ILE A 144 29.20 0.47 -7.73
N TYR A 145 28.47 1.48 -8.22
CA TYR A 145 29.07 2.55 -9.02
C TYR A 145 30.19 3.25 -8.25
N GLY A 146 29.93 3.63 -7.00
CA GLY A 146 30.92 4.26 -6.12
C GLY A 146 32.17 3.38 -5.95
N TYR A 147 31.99 2.10 -5.65
CA TYR A 147 33.08 1.14 -5.47
C TYR A 147 33.93 0.95 -6.72
N THR A 148 33.34 0.97 -7.92
CA THR A 148 34.07 0.73 -9.17
C THR A 148 34.67 1.99 -9.80
N HIS A 149 34.23 3.19 -9.43
CA HIS A 149 34.65 4.45 -10.06
C HIS A 149 35.36 5.43 -9.14
N PHE A 150 35.18 5.34 -7.82
CA PHE A 150 35.87 6.18 -6.85
C PHE A 150 36.91 5.36 -6.09
N SER A 151 37.78 5.99 -5.29
CA SER A 151 38.87 5.30 -4.58
C SER A 151 38.82 5.38 -3.05
N ASP A 152 38.14 6.39 -2.50
CA ASP A 152 38.36 6.78 -1.09
C ASP A 152 37.08 6.76 -0.27
N TYR A 153 36.08 7.47 -0.77
CA TYR A 153 34.77 7.55 -0.18
C TYR A 153 33.73 7.71 -1.28
N THR A 154 32.49 7.41 -0.93
CA THR A 154 31.32 7.68 -1.77
C THR A 154 30.28 8.39 -0.92
N VAL A 155 29.76 9.52 -1.38
CA VAL A 155 28.56 10.15 -0.83
C VAL A 155 27.36 9.68 -1.63
N ILE A 156 26.33 9.18 -0.96
CA ILE A 156 25.09 8.77 -1.58
C ILE A 156 23.97 9.63 -1.00
N VAL A 157 23.17 10.21 -1.88
CA VAL A 157 22.07 11.12 -1.54
C VAL A 157 20.82 10.79 -2.35
N GLU A 158 19.65 10.85 -1.72
CA GLU A 158 18.35 10.76 -2.39
C GLU A 158 17.90 12.13 -2.94
N ASP A 159 17.03 12.15 -3.95
CA ASP A 159 16.51 13.36 -4.60
C ASP A 159 15.39 14.08 -3.82
N ASP A 160 15.12 13.69 -2.57
CA ASP A 160 14.15 14.33 -1.68
C ASP A 160 14.75 14.90 -0.39
N ILE A 161 16.06 15.16 -0.35
CA ILE A 161 16.72 15.67 0.85
C ILE A 161 16.48 17.17 1.11
N ILE A 162 16.70 17.56 2.36
CA ILE A 162 16.87 18.93 2.85
C ILE A 162 18.09 18.96 3.76
N ILE A 163 19.09 19.75 3.44
CA ILE A 163 20.21 20.02 4.34
C ILE A 163 19.77 21.17 5.25
N ALA A 164 19.37 20.82 6.47
CA ALA A 164 18.77 21.76 7.42
C ALA A 164 19.83 22.50 8.24
N ASN A 165 20.91 21.82 8.66
CA ASN A 165 21.92 22.41 9.56
C ASN A 165 23.35 22.13 9.08
N THR A 166 23.92 23.07 8.33
CA THR A 166 25.29 22.97 7.82
C THR A 166 26.36 23.17 8.89
N GLU A 167 26.11 24.01 9.91
CA GLU A 167 27.01 24.21 11.05
C GLU A 167 27.29 22.89 11.78
N PHE A 168 26.25 22.06 11.99
CA PHE A 168 26.40 20.76 12.63
C PHE A 168 27.21 19.80 11.76
N ILE A 169 26.95 19.76 10.45
CA ILE A 169 27.75 18.96 9.52
C ILE A 169 29.21 19.39 9.60
N GLU A 170 29.50 20.68 9.49
CA GLU A 170 30.87 21.20 9.51
C GLU A 170 31.58 20.89 10.84
N THR A 171 30.90 21.12 11.96
CA THR A 171 31.47 20.99 13.30
C THR A 171 31.74 19.53 13.64
N TYR A 172 30.77 18.65 13.41
CA TYR A 172 30.83 17.28 13.89
C TYR A 172 31.48 16.32 12.90
N LEU A 173 31.44 16.59 11.58
CA LEU A 173 32.16 15.75 10.61
C LEU A 173 33.68 15.77 10.86
N LYS A 174 34.22 16.92 11.29
CA LYS A 174 35.62 17.07 11.71
C LYS A 174 35.97 16.26 12.97
N GLN A 175 34.97 15.94 13.80
CA GLN A 175 35.13 15.22 15.07
C GLN A 175 34.90 13.71 14.94
N VAL A 176 34.43 13.23 13.78
CA VAL A 176 34.25 11.79 13.54
C VAL A 176 35.61 11.09 13.68
N PRO A 177 35.73 10.03 14.50
CA PRO A 177 36.98 9.27 14.64
C PRO A 177 37.48 8.69 13.32
N ASP A 178 38.78 8.38 13.21
CA ASP A 178 39.39 7.88 11.96
C ASP A 178 39.05 6.42 11.62
N ASP A 179 38.49 5.68 12.57
CA ASP A 179 38.08 4.29 12.39
C ASP A 179 36.73 4.14 11.66
N TRP A 180 36.03 5.24 11.36
CA TRP A 180 34.73 5.24 10.68
C TRP A 180 34.70 4.42 9.38
N ASP A 181 33.56 3.76 9.17
CA ASP A 181 33.23 3.03 7.94
C ASP A 181 32.09 3.71 7.19
N ILE A 182 31.06 4.13 7.91
CA ILE A 182 29.89 4.82 7.35
C ILE A 182 29.54 6.00 8.25
N ILE A 183 29.20 7.15 7.65
CA ILE A 183 28.68 8.33 8.37
C ILE A 183 27.30 8.64 7.80
N CYS A 184 26.28 8.45 8.64
CA CYS A 184 24.91 8.82 8.35
C CYS A 184 24.66 10.29 8.70
N MET A 185 23.88 10.98 7.87
CA MET A 185 23.42 12.33 8.15
C MET A 185 21.96 12.26 8.60
N ASN A 186 21.76 12.21 9.92
CA ASN A 186 20.47 12.18 10.61
C ASN A 186 19.65 10.90 10.39
N SER A 187 20.28 9.73 10.40
CA SER A 187 19.58 8.43 10.53
C SER A 187 18.95 8.28 11.91
N ILE A 188 17.86 7.50 12.05
CA ILE A 188 17.11 7.41 13.31
C ILE A 188 17.41 6.09 14.03
N PRO A 189 18.06 6.12 15.22
CA PRO A 189 18.30 4.91 16.00
C PRO A 189 16.98 4.32 16.51
N LYS A 190 16.87 2.99 16.48
CA LYS A 190 15.86 2.25 17.23
C LYS A 190 16.15 2.41 18.73
N TYR A 191 15.10 2.54 19.54
CA TYR A 191 15.11 2.56 21.01
C TYR A 191 15.79 3.76 21.69
N MET A 192 16.42 4.70 20.95
CA MET A 192 16.97 5.92 21.56
C MET A 192 16.04 7.11 21.33
N ARG A 193 15.77 7.87 22.40
CA ARG A 193 15.22 9.22 22.27
C ARG A 193 16.29 10.11 21.63
N GLN A 194 15.89 11.00 20.72
CA GLN A 194 16.74 11.86 19.87
C GLN A 194 17.81 12.71 20.57
N ASP A 195 17.85 12.74 21.90
CA ASP A 195 18.35 13.89 22.64
C ASP A 195 19.43 13.49 23.66
N GLU A 196 20.66 13.17 23.23
CA GLU A 196 21.82 13.36 24.13
C GLU A 196 23.10 13.85 23.42
N LYS A 197 23.36 13.48 22.16
CA LYS A 197 24.59 13.89 21.44
C LYS A 197 24.36 14.11 19.95
N ALA A 198 24.93 15.20 19.41
CA ALA A 198 24.88 15.52 17.99
C ALA A 198 25.73 14.59 17.10
N LEU A 199 26.78 13.98 17.67
CA LEU A 199 27.62 12.97 17.04
C LEU A 199 27.69 11.72 17.93
N TYR A 200 27.42 10.55 17.35
CA TYR A 200 27.56 9.28 18.05
C TYR A 200 27.81 8.11 17.07
N LYS A 201 28.33 7.01 17.60
CA LYS A 201 28.38 5.71 16.93
C LYS A 201 27.10 4.94 17.24
N PHE A 202 26.51 4.25 16.26
CA PHE A 202 25.32 3.45 16.51
C PHE A 202 25.62 2.26 17.43
N GLU A 203 24.93 2.18 18.56
CA GLU A 203 24.92 1.03 19.48
C GLU A 203 23.73 0.11 19.22
N THR A 204 22.64 0.69 18.71
CA THR A 204 21.41 0.00 18.33
C THR A 204 21.23 0.01 16.82
N ASP A 205 20.33 -0.83 16.32
CA ASP A 205 19.88 -0.70 14.94
C ASP A 205 19.29 0.70 14.72
N PHE A 206 19.10 1.09 13.46
CA PHE A 206 18.60 2.37 13.02
C PHE A 206 17.80 2.18 11.74
N HIS A 207 17.10 3.24 11.35
CA HIS A 207 16.41 3.34 10.06
C HIS A 207 16.93 4.52 9.26
N SER A 208 16.73 4.39 7.95
CA SER A 208 16.95 5.35 6.88
C SER A 208 18.39 5.69 6.53
N THR A 209 18.59 5.93 5.24
CA THR A 209 19.88 6.20 4.62
C THR A 209 19.73 7.19 3.46
N HIS A 210 18.99 8.29 3.65
CA HIS A 210 18.73 9.28 2.60
C HIS A 210 19.94 10.16 2.26
N PHE A 211 20.88 10.31 3.18
CA PHE A 211 22.18 10.95 2.97
C PHE A 211 23.23 10.26 3.86
N TYR A 212 24.26 9.68 3.24
CA TYR A 212 25.34 9.02 3.96
C TYR A 212 26.65 8.98 3.17
N ILE A 213 27.75 8.81 3.89
CA ILE A 213 29.12 8.74 3.39
C ILE A 213 29.67 7.35 3.70
N ILE A 214 30.21 6.65 2.71
CA ILE A 214 30.84 5.35 2.86
C ILE A 214 32.35 5.47 2.65
N ASN A 215 33.16 4.97 3.58
CA ASN A 215 34.58 4.77 3.39
C ASN A 215 34.82 3.53 2.53
N HIS A 216 35.62 3.64 1.47
CA HIS A 216 35.82 2.55 0.51
C HIS A 216 36.37 1.26 1.13
N LYS A 217 37.12 1.37 2.22
CA LYS A 217 37.68 0.21 2.94
C LYS A 217 36.61 -0.80 3.39
N CYS A 218 35.37 -0.35 3.60
CA CYS A 218 34.30 -1.20 4.13
C CYS A 218 33.42 -1.87 3.06
N PHE A 219 33.51 -1.47 1.78
CA PHE A 219 32.66 -2.01 0.71
C PHE A 219 32.63 -3.55 0.63
N PRO A 220 33.77 -4.27 0.74
CA PRO A 220 33.75 -5.74 0.72
C PRO A 220 32.92 -6.36 1.86
N THR A 221 32.94 -5.76 3.05
CA THR A 221 32.11 -6.20 4.19
C THR A 221 30.65 -5.80 3.99
N LEU A 222 30.42 -4.58 3.51
CA LEU A 222 29.09 -4.03 3.21
C LEU A 222 28.34 -4.92 2.20
N PHE A 223 28.94 -5.25 1.06
CA PHE A 223 28.30 -6.10 0.04
C PHE A 223 27.96 -7.51 0.56
N LYS A 224 28.81 -8.10 1.40
CA LYS A 224 28.54 -9.40 2.02
C LYS A 224 27.32 -9.39 2.95
N GLY A 225 27.04 -8.26 3.61
CA GLY A 225 25.90 -8.15 4.52
C GLY A 225 24.61 -7.65 3.86
N LEU A 226 24.63 -7.29 2.57
CA LEU A 226 23.44 -6.87 1.82
C LEU A 226 22.72 -8.02 1.12
N TYR A 227 23.29 -9.24 1.12
CA TYR A 227 22.66 -10.45 0.62
C TYR A 227 22.69 -11.55 1.69
N PRO A 228 21.60 -12.31 1.95
CA PRO A 228 20.28 -12.27 1.29
C PRO A 228 19.48 -10.97 1.53
N ILE A 229 18.54 -10.66 0.62
CA ILE A 229 17.73 -9.43 0.65
C ILE A 229 16.48 -9.67 1.50
N THR A 230 16.66 -9.63 2.83
CA THR A 230 15.58 -9.98 3.77
C THR A 230 14.76 -8.78 4.25
N GLU A 231 15.29 -7.56 4.12
CA GLU A 231 14.70 -6.32 4.63
C GLU A 231 15.16 -5.13 3.77
N GLN A 232 14.63 -3.92 4.05
CA GLN A 232 15.07 -2.69 3.40
C GLN A 232 16.57 -2.44 3.60
N VAL A 233 17.19 -1.74 2.64
CA VAL A 233 18.65 -1.54 2.59
C VAL A 233 19.21 -0.87 3.83
N ASP A 234 18.49 0.10 4.38
CA ASP A 234 18.85 0.79 5.62
C ASP A 234 18.87 -0.17 6.82
N VAL A 235 17.89 -1.06 6.94
CA VAL A 235 17.84 -2.10 7.98
C VAL A 235 18.99 -3.09 7.80
N LEU A 236 19.29 -3.51 6.58
CA LEU A 236 20.43 -4.41 6.31
C LEU A 236 21.77 -3.76 6.67
N ILE A 237 21.98 -2.50 6.29
CA ILE A 237 23.16 -1.71 6.70
C ILE A 237 23.23 -1.63 8.22
N SER A 238 22.10 -1.37 8.86
CA SER A 238 22.03 -1.23 10.30
C SER A 238 22.41 -2.50 11.05
N ASN A 239 22.02 -3.66 10.54
CA ASN A 239 22.40 -4.95 11.11
C ASN A 239 23.93 -5.16 11.14
N MET A 240 24.68 -4.45 10.30
CA MET A 240 26.14 -4.51 10.25
C MET A 240 26.85 -3.59 11.25
N ARG A 241 26.15 -2.80 12.09
CA ARG A 241 26.75 -1.92 13.11
C ARG A 241 27.72 -2.61 14.09
N ASN A 242 27.58 -3.92 14.28
CA ASN A 242 28.45 -4.71 15.17
C ASN A 242 29.80 -5.05 14.51
N VAL A 243 29.89 -4.92 13.18
CA VAL A 243 31.09 -5.22 12.38
C VAL A 243 31.62 -4.00 11.62
N LEU A 244 30.80 -2.96 11.42
CA LEU A 244 31.15 -1.69 10.81
C LEU A 244 31.03 -0.56 11.83
N ASN A 245 31.98 0.37 11.80
CA ASN A 245 31.95 1.60 12.56
C ASN A 245 31.02 2.63 11.89
N ILE A 246 29.72 2.53 12.19
CA ILE A 246 28.69 3.42 11.65
C ILE A 246 28.42 4.56 12.62
N TYR A 247 28.72 5.79 12.18
CA TYR A 247 28.48 7.03 12.92
C TYR A 247 27.25 7.76 12.39
N ASN A 248 26.64 8.58 13.22
CA ASN A 248 25.55 9.47 12.85
C ASN A 248 25.83 10.89 13.32
N ILE A 249 25.45 11.86 12.48
CA ILE A 249 25.37 13.27 12.85
C ILE A 249 23.91 13.68 12.81
N SER A 250 23.28 13.80 13.98
CA SER A 250 21.84 14.10 14.10
C SER A 250 21.51 15.55 13.76
N SER A 251 20.24 15.82 13.45
CA SER A 251 19.72 17.17 13.16
C SER A 251 20.34 17.87 11.95
N THR A 252 20.92 17.11 11.00
CA THR A 252 21.63 17.66 9.83
C THR A 252 20.79 17.65 8.57
N VAL A 253 20.40 16.46 8.09
CA VAL A 253 19.71 16.27 6.80
C VAL A 253 18.35 15.59 7.02
N TYR A 254 17.30 16.13 6.43
CA TYR A 254 15.93 15.61 6.52
C TYR A 254 15.43 15.23 5.13
N GLN A 255 14.28 14.57 5.06
CA GLN A 255 13.58 14.30 3.80
C GLN A 255 12.36 15.22 3.64
N ARG A 256 12.14 15.74 2.44
CA ARG A 256 10.97 16.55 2.08
C ARG A 256 9.70 15.73 2.17
N SER A 257 8.66 16.25 2.80
CA SER A 257 7.35 15.62 2.98
C SER A 257 6.51 15.68 1.70
N ILE A 258 7.04 15.14 0.60
CA ILE A 258 6.38 15.16 -0.71
C ILE A 258 5.43 13.97 -0.81
N CYS A 259 4.20 14.24 -1.29
CA CYS A 259 3.18 13.22 -1.47
C CYS A 259 3.68 12.11 -2.39
N THR A 260 4.03 10.98 -1.78
CA THR A 260 4.51 9.79 -2.48
C THR A 260 4.07 8.55 -1.72
N ASN A 261 3.69 7.50 -2.47
CA ASN A 261 3.34 6.19 -1.89
C ASN A 261 4.61 5.35 -1.65
N THR A 262 5.71 5.98 -1.23
CA THR A 262 7.06 5.41 -1.40
C THR A 262 7.37 4.20 -0.53
N GLN A 263 6.53 3.82 0.45
CA GLN A 263 7.08 3.02 1.55
C GLN A 263 6.50 1.62 1.73
N ASN A 264 5.21 1.32 1.58
CA ASN A 264 4.73 -0.02 1.97
C ASN A 264 3.61 -0.56 1.08
N ASN A 265 3.85 -1.71 0.45
CA ASN A 265 2.73 -2.53 0.00
C ASN A 265 2.11 -3.24 1.23
N LEU A 266 0.87 -3.69 1.13
CA LEU A 266 0.19 -4.38 2.23
C LEU A 266 0.96 -5.62 2.68
N ASN A 267 1.62 -6.33 1.75
CA ASN A 267 2.40 -7.51 2.06
C ASN A 267 3.51 -7.22 3.10
N ILE A 268 4.28 -6.16 2.94
CA ILE A 268 5.32 -5.76 3.90
C ILE A 268 4.72 -5.36 5.24
N ILE A 269 3.62 -4.60 5.25
CA ILE A 269 2.96 -4.19 6.50
C ILE A 269 2.54 -5.40 7.33
N TYR A 270 1.99 -6.43 6.68
CA TYR A 270 1.48 -7.59 7.38
C TYR A 270 2.54 -8.64 7.71
N ASN A 271 3.61 -8.74 6.91
CA ASN A 271 4.58 -9.84 7.02
C ASN A 271 5.96 -9.44 7.59
N SER A 272 6.39 -8.17 7.52
CA SER A 272 7.70 -7.78 8.08
C SER A 272 7.65 -7.54 9.61
N PRO A 273 8.64 -8.00 10.39
CA PRO A 273 8.71 -7.75 11.83
C PRO A 273 8.82 -6.25 12.17
N ASN A 274 9.36 -5.42 11.28
CA ASN A 274 9.54 -3.99 11.50
C ASN A 274 8.22 -3.18 11.44
N TYR A 275 7.08 -3.81 11.17
CA TYR A 275 5.77 -3.16 11.02
C TYR A 275 4.80 -3.50 12.17
N ILE A 276 5.31 -4.09 13.27
CA ILE A 276 4.48 -4.56 14.37
C ILE A 276 3.63 -3.45 15.02
N THR A 277 4.16 -2.22 15.12
CA THR A 277 3.44 -1.08 15.71
C THR A 277 2.26 -0.66 14.83
N ILE A 278 2.46 -0.63 13.51
CA ILE A 278 1.41 -0.33 12.52
C ILE A 278 0.33 -1.41 12.55
N ARG A 279 0.72 -2.70 12.61
CA ARG A 279 -0.25 -3.81 12.76
C ARG A 279 -1.07 -3.72 14.05
N LYS A 280 -0.43 -3.34 15.17
CA LYS A 280 -1.14 -3.11 16.43
C LYS A 280 -2.17 -1.98 16.31
N ALA A 281 -1.81 -0.88 15.64
CA ALA A 281 -2.73 0.23 15.40
C ALA A 281 -3.91 -0.18 14.49
N LEU A 282 -3.67 -0.97 13.44
CA LEU A 282 -4.72 -1.54 12.59
C LEU A 282 -5.65 -2.48 13.36
N MET A 283 -5.09 -3.34 14.22
CA MET A 283 -5.88 -4.23 15.08
C MET A 283 -6.72 -3.43 16.08
N GLN A 284 -6.15 -2.41 16.71
CA GLN A 284 -6.88 -1.52 17.61
C GLN A 284 -8.01 -0.79 16.88
N PHE A 285 -7.73 -0.26 15.67
CA PHE A 285 -8.74 0.34 14.81
C PHE A 285 -9.88 -0.62 14.51
N ARG A 286 -9.57 -1.87 14.15
CA ARG A 286 -10.57 -2.92 13.89
C ARG A 286 -11.46 -3.19 15.11
N GLU A 287 -10.89 -3.30 16.30
CA GLU A 287 -11.66 -3.54 17.53
C GLU A 287 -12.55 -2.34 17.91
N LEU A 288 -12.06 -1.12 17.72
CA LEU A 288 -12.87 0.09 17.92
C LEU A 288 -14.01 0.17 16.90
N LEU A 289 -13.73 -0.15 15.63
CA LEU A 289 -14.75 -0.23 14.60
C LEU A 289 -15.79 -1.32 14.94
N LYS A 290 -15.36 -2.48 15.43
CA LYS A 290 -16.25 -3.57 15.85
C LYS A 290 -17.24 -3.11 16.92
N TYR A 291 -16.76 -2.38 17.93
CA TYR A 291 -17.62 -1.80 18.96
C TYR A 291 -18.78 -0.96 18.36
N TYR A 292 -18.48 -0.12 17.37
CA TYR A 292 -19.50 0.70 16.71
C TYR A 292 -20.40 -0.10 15.77
N VAL A 293 -19.85 -1.06 15.03
CA VAL A 293 -20.61 -1.94 14.15
C VAL A 293 -21.62 -2.76 14.96
N ASP A 294 -21.26 -3.26 16.14
CA ASP A 294 -22.18 -4.02 16.99
C ASP A 294 -23.30 -3.13 17.58
N ILE A 295 -23.10 -1.82 17.69
CA ILE A 295 -24.14 -0.84 18.06
C ILE A 295 -25.04 -0.50 16.87
N ILE A 296 -24.45 -0.27 15.70
CA ILE A 296 -25.17 0.16 14.49
C ILE A 296 -25.95 -1.01 13.87
N LEU A 297 -25.35 -2.21 13.88
CA LEU A 297 -25.88 -3.45 13.31
C LEU A 297 -26.02 -4.54 14.38
N PRO A 298 -26.91 -4.35 15.38
CA PRO A 298 -27.01 -5.27 16.51
C PRO A 298 -27.61 -6.62 16.09
N ASN A 299 -27.12 -7.70 16.71
CA ASN A 299 -27.57 -9.09 16.45
C ASN A 299 -27.36 -9.52 14.99
N ASN A 300 -26.19 -9.26 14.43
CA ASN A 300 -25.86 -9.58 13.04
C ASN A 300 -24.64 -10.51 12.97
N ASP A 301 -24.84 -11.72 12.46
CA ASP A 301 -23.79 -12.75 12.36
C ASP A 301 -22.67 -12.37 11.36
N ARG A 302 -22.91 -11.35 10.52
CA ARG A 302 -22.00 -10.90 9.43
C ARG A 302 -21.14 -9.69 9.80
N ASN A 303 -21.19 -9.21 11.05
CA ASN A 303 -20.47 -7.99 11.44
C ASN A 303 -18.96 -8.07 11.18
N ASP A 304 -18.30 -9.18 11.49
CA ASP A 304 -16.86 -9.33 11.25
C ASP A 304 -16.52 -9.28 9.75
N ALA A 305 -17.32 -9.93 8.90
CA ALA A 305 -17.13 -9.87 7.45
C ALA A 305 -17.34 -8.45 6.89
N ILE A 306 -18.34 -7.72 7.38
CA ILE A 306 -18.58 -6.32 6.99
C ILE A 306 -17.41 -5.43 7.43
N ILE A 307 -16.88 -5.63 8.64
CA ILE A 307 -15.72 -4.90 9.16
C ILE A 307 -14.50 -5.14 8.27
N ASP A 308 -14.20 -6.40 7.94
CA ASP A 308 -13.04 -6.75 7.12
C ASP A 308 -13.18 -6.17 5.70
N GLN A 309 -14.39 -6.20 5.10
CA GLN A 309 -14.69 -5.54 3.83
C GLN A 309 -14.49 -4.02 3.91
N LEU A 310 -14.91 -3.36 4.99
CA LEU A 310 -14.74 -1.90 5.18
C LEU A 310 -13.27 -1.51 5.30
N ILE A 311 -12.50 -2.23 6.11
CA ILE A 311 -11.06 -2.01 6.24
C ILE A 311 -10.39 -2.16 4.86
N PHE A 312 -10.79 -3.17 4.10
CA PHE A 312 -10.21 -3.43 2.81
C PHE A 312 -10.57 -2.37 1.75
N ASP A 313 -11.86 -2.12 1.55
CA ASP A 313 -12.36 -1.22 0.49
C ASP A 313 -12.04 0.26 0.77
N ILE A 314 -11.84 0.64 2.03
CA ILE A 314 -11.64 2.04 2.40
C ILE A 314 -10.20 2.29 2.85
N VAL A 315 -9.66 1.50 3.77
CA VAL A 315 -8.33 1.76 4.35
C VAL A 315 -7.22 1.17 3.47
N HIS A 316 -7.31 -0.12 3.13
CA HIS A 316 -6.25 -0.77 2.34
C HIS A 316 -6.20 -0.24 0.91
N LEU A 317 -7.35 -0.04 0.27
CA LEU A 317 -7.40 0.63 -1.04
C LEU A 317 -6.77 2.03 -0.97
N PHE A 318 -7.04 2.83 0.05
CA PHE A 318 -6.40 4.15 0.19
C PHE A 318 -4.87 4.07 0.35
N ILE A 319 -4.35 3.03 0.99
CA ILE A 319 -2.90 2.81 1.15
C ILE A 319 -2.25 2.44 -0.20
N ILE A 320 -2.91 1.59 -1.00
CA ILE A 320 -2.33 1.09 -2.26
C ILE A 320 -2.65 1.94 -3.48
N ASP A 321 -3.76 2.68 -3.51
CA ASP A 321 -4.22 3.41 -4.69
C ASP A 321 -3.34 4.65 -4.98
N TYR A 322 -3.10 4.86 -6.28
CA TYR A 322 -2.22 5.87 -6.86
C TYR A 322 -2.99 7.02 -7.49
N SER A 323 -4.32 6.92 -7.59
CA SER A 323 -5.14 7.89 -8.29
C SER A 323 -5.90 8.80 -7.33
N ASP A 324 -5.93 10.09 -7.62
CA ASP A 324 -6.95 10.98 -7.06
C ASP A 324 -8.29 10.50 -7.59
N ILE A 325 -9.11 9.88 -6.73
CA ILE A 325 -10.50 9.56 -7.04
C ILE A 325 -11.18 10.88 -7.40
N ARG A 326 -11.40 11.11 -8.71
CA ARG A 326 -12.07 12.32 -9.18
C ARG A 326 -13.50 12.27 -8.69
N GLN A 327 -13.85 13.14 -7.73
CA GLN A 327 -15.23 13.32 -7.31
C GLN A 327 -16.04 13.84 -8.51
N LYS A 328 -17.00 13.03 -8.97
CA LYS A 328 -18.01 13.44 -9.96
C LYS A 328 -19.30 13.83 -9.22
N SER A 329 -20.17 14.63 -9.84
CA SER A 329 -21.42 15.09 -9.22
C SER A 329 -22.34 13.97 -8.72
N ASN A 330 -22.24 12.77 -9.28
CA ASN A 330 -23.06 11.60 -8.97
C ASN A 330 -22.42 10.67 -7.92
N THR A 331 -21.26 11.04 -7.38
CA THR A 331 -20.64 10.32 -6.26
C THR A 331 -21.17 10.81 -4.92
N GLU A 332 -21.26 9.89 -3.96
CA GLU A 332 -21.46 10.21 -2.56
C GLU A 332 -20.32 11.13 -2.12
N ASN A 333 -20.67 12.24 -1.50
CA ASN A 333 -19.70 13.18 -0.92
C ASN A 333 -19.25 12.74 0.48
N TYR A 334 -19.81 11.64 0.99
CA TYR A 334 -19.62 11.11 2.35
C TYR A 334 -19.86 12.16 3.45
N LEU A 335 -20.58 13.24 3.12
CA LEU A 335 -20.97 14.24 4.10
C LEU A 335 -22.11 13.65 4.92
N MET A 336 -21.86 13.47 6.21
CA MET A 336 -22.88 13.20 7.19
C MET A 336 -23.40 14.53 7.74
N ASP A 337 -24.72 14.70 7.78
CA ASP A 337 -25.32 15.91 8.39
C ASP A 337 -24.92 16.03 9.88
N VAL A 338 -24.88 14.90 10.61
CA VAL A 338 -24.30 14.78 11.96
C VAL A 338 -23.81 13.33 12.17
N ASN A 339 -22.52 13.12 12.48
CA ASN A 339 -22.06 11.83 13.00
C ASN A 339 -22.30 11.80 14.52
N PRO A 340 -23.20 10.92 15.04
CA PRO A 340 -23.57 10.94 16.46
C PRO A 340 -22.42 10.59 17.40
N TYR A 341 -21.32 10.03 16.87
CA TYR A 341 -20.16 9.59 17.63
C TYR A 341 -18.97 10.56 17.55
N GLU A 342 -19.08 11.68 16.84
CA GLU A 342 -17.95 12.60 16.63
C GLU A 342 -17.30 13.10 17.94
N ASN A 343 -18.10 13.19 19.00
CA ASN A 343 -17.63 13.62 20.33
C ASN A 343 -17.21 12.45 21.25
N ASP A 344 -17.42 11.20 20.85
CA ASP A 344 -17.07 10.00 21.63
C ASP A 344 -15.55 9.79 21.69
N GLU A 345 -15.02 9.43 22.87
CA GLU A 345 -13.58 9.20 23.07
C GLU A 345 -13.05 8.04 22.24
N LYS A 346 -13.80 6.94 22.11
CA LYS A 346 -13.42 5.79 21.27
C LYS A 346 -13.42 6.17 19.79
N TYR A 347 -14.29 7.08 19.38
CA TYR A 347 -14.32 7.57 17.99
C TYR A 347 -13.04 8.36 17.69
N LYS A 348 -12.68 9.28 18.59
CA LYS A 348 -11.42 10.02 18.50
C LYS A 348 -10.22 9.08 18.48
N GLU A 349 -10.18 8.09 19.36
CA GLU A 349 -9.11 7.09 19.41
C GLU A 349 -9.00 6.29 18.11
N MET A 350 -10.12 5.94 17.50
CA MET A 350 -10.18 5.24 16.22
C MET A 350 -9.61 6.12 15.08
N CYS A 351 -9.97 7.41 15.02
CA CYS A 351 -9.36 8.36 14.07
C CYS A 351 -7.84 8.49 14.31
N ILE A 352 -7.39 8.53 15.57
CA ILE A 352 -5.96 8.57 15.92
C ILE A 352 -5.21 7.33 15.44
N CYS A 353 -5.77 6.14 15.66
CA CYS A 353 -5.19 4.88 15.19
C CYS A 353 -5.02 4.89 13.67
N LEU A 354 -6.06 5.33 12.95
CA LEU A 354 -6.02 5.38 11.49
C LEU A 354 -5.06 6.46 10.97
N ALA A 355 -5.05 7.65 11.58
CA ALA A 355 -4.13 8.72 11.20
C ALA A 355 -2.66 8.28 11.35
N TYR A 356 -2.35 7.55 12.42
CA TYR A 356 -1.03 6.96 12.63
C TYR A 356 -0.66 5.97 11.51
N VAL A 357 -1.57 5.05 11.17
CA VAL A 357 -1.37 4.08 10.07
C VAL A 357 -1.11 4.81 8.75
N ILE A 358 -1.91 5.82 8.42
CA ILE A 358 -1.78 6.59 7.18
C ILE A 358 -0.43 7.31 7.14
N GLN A 359 -0.02 7.95 8.23
CA GLN A 359 1.25 8.66 8.29
C GLN A 359 2.45 7.74 8.08
N CYS A 360 2.35 6.49 8.54
CA CYS A 360 3.39 5.49 8.32
C CYS A 360 3.39 4.90 6.89
N CYS A 361 2.30 5.06 6.14
CA CYS A 361 2.13 4.43 4.82
C CYS A 361 2.23 5.42 3.66
N ARG A 362 1.87 6.71 3.87
CA ARG A 362 1.87 7.75 2.84
C ARG A 362 2.49 9.03 3.38
N LYS A 363 3.53 9.50 2.68
CA LYS A 363 4.24 10.75 2.98
C LYS A 363 3.47 11.95 2.45
N GLY A 364 3.64 13.14 3.05
CA GLY A 364 3.14 14.40 2.49
C GLY A 364 1.61 14.57 2.51
N ILE A 365 0.90 13.84 3.37
CA ILE A 365 -0.56 13.89 3.50
C ILE A 365 -0.94 14.44 4.88
N LYS A 366 -2.03 15.25 4.93
CA LYS A 366 -2.67 15.67 6.18
C LYS A 366 -3.42 14.49 6.81
N CYS A 367 -2.67 13.62 7.49
CA CYS A 367 -3.13 12.29 7.92
C CYS A 367 -4.38 12.33 8.81
N ASN A 368 -4.53 13.36 9.65
CA ASN A 368 -5.71 13.56 10.48
C ASN A 368 -6.97 13.79 9.63
N LEU A 369 -6.92 14.73 8.67
CA LEU A 369 -8.07 15.04 7.82
C LEU A 369 -8.47 13.86 6.95
N VAL A 370 -7.47 13.10 6.46
CA VAL A 370 -7.74 11.89 5.69
C VAL A 370 -8.33 10.80 6.58
N ALA A 371 -7.78 10.57 7.76
CA ALA A 371 -8.33 9.59 8.69
C ALA A 371 -9.79 9.90 9.05
N ASP A 372 -10.10 11.16 9.35
CA ASP A 372 -11.48 11.61 9.61
C ASP A 372 -12.38 11.35 8.39
N GLY A 373 -11.90 11.66 7.19
CA GLY A 373 -12.63 11.39 5.94
C GLY A 373 -12.90 9.90 5.69
N LEU A 374 -11.91 9.04 5.90
CA LEU A 374 -12.05 7.58 5.75
C LEU A 374 -12.98 6.98 6.82
N VAL A 375 -12.86 7.43 8.07
CA VAL A 375 -13.77 7.04 9.15
C VAL A 375 -15.20 7.48 8.83
N ASN A 376 -15.39 8.71 8.36
CA ASN A 376 -16.72 9.19 7.93
C ASN A 376 -17.28 8.33 6.79
N ALA A 377 -16.47 7.93 5.81
CA ALA A 377 -16.90 7.03 4.74
C ALA A 377 -17.35 5.65 5.26
N ILE A 378 -16.65 5.12 6.28
CA ILE A 378 -17.02 3.87 6.96
C ILE A 378 -18.39 4.03 7.65
N PHE A 379 -18.56 5.07 8.47
CA PHE A 379 -19.81 5.29 9.21
C PHE A 379 -20.97 5.58 8.28
N PHE A 380 -20.76 6.39 7.26
CA PHE A 380 -21.74 6.65 6.21
C PHE A 380 -22.23 5.33 5.59
N THR A 381 -21.31 4.43 5.25
CA THR A 381 -21.65 3.10 4.71
C THR A 381 -22.45 2.27 5.71
N LEU A 382 -22.05 2.26 6.98
CA LEU A 382 -22.76 1.51 8.03
C LEU A 382 -24.19 2.03 8.27
N PHE A 383 -24.39 3.35 8.33
CA PHE A 383 -25.70 3.94 8.58
C PHE A 383 -26.69 3.75 7.42
N LYS A 384 -26.19 3.44 6.22
CA LYS A 384 -27.03 3.18 5.06
C LYS A 384 -27.57 1.75 4.99
N PHE A 385 -27.23 0.87 5.94
CA PHE A 385 -27.94 -0.40 6.18
C PHE A 385 -29.33 -0.18 6.82
N THR A 386 -30.15 0.67 6.22
CA THR A 386 -31.43 1.14 6.77
C THR A 386 -32.49 0.05 6.96
N TYR A 387 -32.31 -1.13 6.34
CA TYR A 387 -33.24 -2.26 6.46
C TYR A 387 -32.79 -3.31 7.49
N HIS A 388 -31.62 -3.13 8.09
CA HIS A 388 -31.15 -4.02 9.13
C HIS A 388 -32.17 -4.12 10.29
N ASN A 389 -32.49 -5.34 10.70
CA ASN A 389 -33.49 -5.69 11.70
C ASN A 389 -34.94 -5.26 11.39
N LYS A 390 -35.24 -4.83 10.15
CA LYS A 390 -36.62 -4.64 9.72
C LYS A 390 -37.25 -5.97 9.32
N TYR A 391 -38.52 -6.15 9.68
CA TYR A 391 -39.30 -7.31 9.31
C TYR A 391 -39.84 -7.14 7.88
N ASP A 392 -39.64 -8.15 7.05
CA ASP A 392 -40.22 -8.21 5.72
C ASP A 392 -41.48 -9.09 5.73
N ASN A 393 -42.63 -8.48 5.46
CA ASN A 393 -43.92 -9.19 5.47
C ASN A 393 -44.10 -10.14 4.27
N ARG A 394 -43.38 -9.93 3.16
CA ARG A 394 -43.51 -10.74 1.94
C ARG A 394 -42.82 -12.10 2.12
N PHE A 395 -41.70 -12.11 2.84
CA PHE A 395 -40.89 -13.32 3.09
C PHE A 395 -40.93 -13.81 4.54
N ASN A 396 -41.73 -13.15 5.41
CA ASN A 396 -41.97 -13.54 6.80
C ASN A 396 -40.66 -13.77 7.59
N GLY A 397 -39.75 -12.79 7.51
CA GLY A 397 -38.43 -12.89 8.11
C GLY A 397 -37.78 -11.54 8.38
N ILE A 398 -36.68 -11.55 9.12
CA ILE A 398 -35.96 -10.33 9.51
C ILE A 398 -34.81 -10.11 8.53
N MET A 399 -34.73 -8.90 7.96
CA MET A 399 -33.60 -8.52 7.12
C MET A 399 -32.34 -8.27 7.96
N LYS A 400 -31.28 -9.01 7.67
CA LYS A 400 -29.95 -8.84 8.30
C LYS A 400 -28.98 -8.22 7.32
N ALA A 401 -28.07 -7.37 7.81
CA ALA A 401 -27.11 -6.71 6.94
C ALA A 401 -26.14 -7.76 6.43
N TYR A 402 -25.99 -7.86 5.10
CA TYR A 402 -25.21 -8.92 4.48
C TYR A 402 -23.90 -8.37 3.92
N SER A 403 -23.95 -7.50 2.91
CA SER A 403 -22.77 -6.90 2.28
C SER A 403 -23.13 -5.54 1.67
N TYR A 404 -22.14 -4.88 1.07
CA TYR A 404 -22.35 -3.65 0.30
C TYR A 404 -21.43 -3.64 -0.93
N GLY A 405 -21.78 -2.83 -1.93
CA GLY A 405 -20.96 -2.62 -3.12
C GLY A 405 -20.93 -1.15 -3.53
N THR A 406 -20.55 -0.85 -4.76
CA THR A 406 -20.53 0.55 -5.26
C THR A 406 -21.92 1.19 -5.22
N THR A 407 -22.94 0.41 -5.58
CA THR A 407 -24.28 0.88 -5.96
C THR A 407 -25.36 0.54 -4.96
N ALA A 408 -25.12 -0.44 -4.10
CA ALA A 408 -26.18 -1.03 -3.29
C ALA A 408 -25.72 -1.46 -1.90
N HIS A 409 -26.71 -1.67 -1.04
CA HIS A 409 -26.61 -2.46 0.18
C HIS A 409 -27.35 -3.77 -0.02
N VAL A 410 -26.83 -4.83 0.59
CA VAL A 410 -27.36 -6.18 0.47
C VAL A 410 -27.79 -6.66 1.84
N TYR A 411 -28.98 -7.23 1.91
CA TYR A 411 -29.55 -7.82 3.12
C TYR A 411 -29.90 -9.29 2.88
N TYR A 412 -29.95 -10.05 3.96
CA TYR A 412 -30.29 -11.46 3.94
C TYR A 412 -31.48 -11.74 4.85
N ILE A 413 -32.51 -12.40 4.31
CA ILE A 413 -33.65 -12.93 5.04
C ILE A 413 -33.43 -14.44 5.16
N LYS A 414 -32.89 -14.85 6.30
CA LYS A 414 -32.43 -16.23 6.53
C LYS A 414 -33.58 -17.24 6.51
N GLU A 415 -34.74 -16.85 7.02
CA GLU A 415 -35.94 -17.71 7.10
C GLU A 415 -36.45 -18.14 5.72
N ALA A 416 -36.24 -17.30 4.70
CA ALA A 416 -36.68 -17.53 3.33
C ALA A 416 -35.54 -17.86 2.35
N ASN A 417 -34.28 -17.84 2.81
CA ASN A 417 -33.09 -17.90 1.94
C ASN A 417 -33.12 -16.84 0.81
N VAL A 418 -33.51 -15.61 1.13
CA VAL A 418 -33.64 -14.50 0.15
C VAL A 418 -32.62 -13.41 0.41
N ILE A 419 -31.99 -12.94 -0.66
CA ILE A 419 -31.17 -11.74 -0.70
C ILE A 419 -31.99 -10.57 -1.18
N VAL A 420 -31.85 -9.43 -0.50
CA VAL A 420 -32.45 -8.15 -0.87
C VAL A 420 -31.33 -7.19 -1.25
N LYS A 421 -31.28 -6.73 -2.50
CA LYS A 421 -30.34 -5.70 -2.97
C LYS A 421 -31.08 -4.38 -3.09
N LYS A 422 -30.76 -3.41 -2.25
CA LYS A 422 -31.30 -2.04 -2.24
C LYS A 422 -30.28 -1.09 -2.85
N TYR A 423 -30.61 -0.46 -3.96
CA TYR A 423 -29.72 0.50 -4.61
C TYR A 423 -29.75 1.84 -3.89
N ASN A 424 -28.60 2.51 -3.91
CA ASN A 424 -28.43 3.83 -3.33
C ASN A 424 -28.88 4.90 -4.34
N ASP A 425 -29.30 6.06 -3.83
CA ASP A 425 -29.60 7.22 -4.68
C ASP A 425 -28.35 7.83 -5.34
N LYS A 426 -27.17 7.57 -4.77
CA LYS A 426 -25.87 8.02 -5.26
C LYS A 426 -24.84 6.90 -5.16
N LEU A 427 -23.83 6.96 -6.03
CA LEU A 427 -22.79 5.94 -6.09
C LEU A 427 -21.68 6.22 -5.09
N ARG A 428 -21.18 5.20 -4.39
CA ARG A 428 -20.02 5.36 -3.50
C ARG A 428 -18.75 5.76 -4.27
N TRP A 429 -18.57 5.18 -5.45
CA TRP A 429 -17.53 5.54 -6.40
C TRP A 429 -18.08 5.34 -7.83
N VAL A 430 -17.45 5.96 -8.82
CA VAL A 430 -17.88 5.93 -10.22
C VAL A 430 -16.86 5.20 -11.08
N TYR A 431 -17.35 4.51 -12.09
CA TYR A 431 -16.55 3.96 -13.18
C TYR A 431 -17.15 4.44 -14.52
N GLU A 432 -16.36 4.47 -15.59
CA GLU A 432 -16.84 4.83 -16.92
C GLU A 432 -18.02 3.93 -17.34
N ASP A 433 -19.07 4.50 -17.94
CA ASP A 433 -20.34 3.81 -18.25
C ASP A 433 -21.16 3.30 -17.05
N HIS A 434 -20.81 3.73 -15.82
CA HIS A 434 -21.44 3.34 -14.56
C HIS A 434 -21.57 4.55 -13.62
N GLU A 435 -22.44 5.49 -14.03
CA GLU A 435 -22.55 6.83 -13.41
C GLU A 435 -23.95 7.16 -12.86
N ASP A 436 -24.98 6.37 -13.20
CA ASP A 436 -26.36 6.57 -12.75
C ASP A 436 -26.90 5.30 -12.05
N PRO A 437 -27.18 5.34 -10.73
CA PRO A 437 -27.75 4.22 -9.99
C PRO A 437 -29.03 3.64 -10.60
N LYS A 438 -29.90 4.47 -11.18
CA LYS A 438 -31.17 4.02 -11.78
C LYS A 438 -30.94 3.21 -13.04
N GLU A 439 -30.00 3.64 -13.88
CA GLU A 439 -29.63 2.89 -15.08
C GLU A 439 -28.98 1.57 -14.70
N ILE A 440 -28.12 1.57 -13.68
CA ILE A 440 -27.45 0.36 -13.18
C ILE A 440 -28.47 -0.64 -12.64
N PHE A 441 -29.43 -0.19 -11.82
CA PHE A 441 -30.54 -1.01 -11.34
C PHE A 441 -31.34 -1.64 -12.50
N LYS A 442 -31.75 -0.82 -13.49
CA LYS A 442 -32.53 -1.30 -14.63
C LYS A 442 -31.77 -2.32 -15.48
N LYS A 443 -30.47 -2.10 -15.71
CA LYS A 443 -29.60 -3.06 -16.40
C LYS A 443 -29.55 -4.38 -15.64
N GLU A 444 -29.30 -4.35 -14.33
CA GLU A 444 -29.21 -5.57 -13.54
C GLU A 444 -30.55 -6.33 -13.46
N LEU A 445 -31.66 -5.61 -13.32
CA LEU A 445 -33.01 -6.19 -13.37
C LEU A 445 -33.26 -6.92 -14.70
N ASP A 446 -32.98 -6.28 -15.82
CA ASP A 446 -33.13 -6.86 -17.16
C ASP A 446 -32.25 -8.12 -17.33
N MET A 447 -30.99 -8.06 -16.90
CA MET A 447 -30.09 -9.22 -16.95
C MET A 447 -30.62 -10.38 -16.10
N LEU A 448 -31.07 -10.11 -14.87
CA LEU A 448 -31.63 -11.13 -13.98
C LEU A 448 -32.88 -11.81 -14.55
N LEU A 449 -33.75 -11.06 -15.23
CA LEU A 449 -34.95 -11.59 -15.89
C LEU A 449 -34.60 -12.52 -17.07
N ARG A 450 -33.46 -12.31 -17.74
CA ARG A 450 -32.97 -13.15 -18.84
C ARG A 450 -32.27 -14.43 -18.35
N GLN A 451 -31.28 -14.32 -17.46
CA GLN A 451 -30.36 -15.42 -17.11
C GLN A 451 -30.99 -16.60 -16.32
N LYS A 452 -31.96 -16.32 -15.44
CA LYS A 452 -32.72 -17.31 -14.63
C LYS A 452 -31.91 -18.32 -13.79
N GLN A 453 -30.57 -18.31 -13.76
CA GLN A 453 -29.73 -19.07 -12.83
C GLN A 453 -30.02 -18.66 -11.38
N ILE A 454 -30.11 -17.36 -11.13
CA ILE A 454 -30.59 -16.80 -9.86
C ILE A 454 -32.05 -16.41 -10.02
N LYS A 455 -32.92 -17.02 -9.24
CA LYS A 455 -34.35 -16.72 -9.25
C LYS A 455 -34.61 -15.34 -8.63
N LEU A 456 -35.12 -14.43 -9.44
CA LEU A 456 -35.72 -13.18 -8.99
C LEU A 456 -37.17 -13.47 -8.54
N HIS A 457 -37.50 -13.16 -7.29
CA HIS A 457 -38.84 -13.35 -6.74
C HIS A 457 -39.72 -12.13 -6.97
N ILE A 458 -39.22 -10.95 -6.56
CA ILE A 458 -39.93 -9.67 -6.56
C ILE A 458 -38.91 -8.57 -6.82
N TYR A 459 -39.34 -7.48 -7.46
CA TYR A 459 -38.58 -6.24 -7.56
C TYR A 459 -39.50 -5.04 -7.33
N ASP A 460 -38.91 -3.91 -6.95
CA ASP A 460 -39.59 -2.62 -6.81
C ASP A 460 -38.81 -1.57 -7.60
N ASP A 461 -39.42 -1.02 -8.65
CA ASP A 461 -38.78 -0.03 -9.52
C ASP A 461 -38.71 1.36 -8.90
N GLU A 462 -39.66 1.72 -8.03
CA GLU A 462 -39.69 3.04 -7.37
C GLU A 462 -38.64 3.09 -6.27
N GLU A 463 -38.58 2.03 -5.48
CA GLU A 463 -37.62 1.86 -4.38
C GLU A 463 -36.27 1.31 -4.85
N MET A 464 -36.12 0.88 -6.11
CA MET A 464 -34.92 0.23 -6.65
C MET A 464 -34.45 -0.96 -5.80
N GLU A 465 -35.31 -1.96 -5.68
CA GLU A 465 -35.08 -3.17 -4.89
C GLU A 465 -35.20 -4.45 -5.70
N LEU A 466 -34.31 -5.40 -5.42
CA LEU A 466 -34.34 -6.74 -6.00
C LEU A 466 -34.36 -7.79 -4.89
N TYR A 467 -35.33 -8.70 -4.92
CA TYR A 467 -35.47 -9.84 -4.01
C TYR A 467 -35.16 -11.12 -4.78
N MET A 468 -34.05 -11.78 -4.45
CA MET A 468 -33.53 -12.91 -5.22
C MET A 468 -33.08 -14.07 -4.31
N ASP A 469 -32.97 -15.27 -4.87
CA ASP A 469 -32.46 -16.42 -4.13
C ASP A 469 -31.05 -16.18 -3.58
N TYR A 470 -30.82 -16.67 -2.36
CA TYR A 470 -29.47 -16.74 -1.79
C TYR A 470 -28.62 -17.77 -2.54
N ALA A 471 -27.56 -17.30 -3.20
CA ALA A 471 -26.69 -18.09 -4.06
C ALA A 471 -25.32 -18.46 -3.44
N GLY A 472 -25.15 -18.27 -2.12
CA GLY A 472 -23.99 -18.76 -1.38
C GLY A 472 -23.04 -17.67 -0.85
N GLU A 473 -21.88 -18.11 -0.37
CA GLU A 473 -20.79 -17.26 0.06
C GLU A 473 -19.92 -16.84 -1.14
N SER A 474 -19.35 -15.64 -1.08
CA SER A 474 -18.45 -15.18 -2.14
C SER A 474 -17.08 -15.85 -2.03
N LEU A 475 -16.38 -16.03 -3.16
CA LEU A 475 -14.98 -16.47 -3.16
C LEU A 475 -14.06 -15.48 -2.46
N TYR A 476 -14.49 -14.24 -2.27
CA TYR A 476 -13.77 -13.26 -1.46
C TYR A 476 -13.88 -13.55 0.04
N ASP A 477 -15.07 -13.88 0.54
CA ASP A 477 -15.29 -14.20 1.95
C ASP A 477 -14.70 -15.59 2.30
N ASN A 478 -14.80 -16.55 1.37
CA ASN A 478 -14.34 -17.92 1.55
C ASN A 478 -13.84 -18.50 0.22
N PHE A 479 -12.52 -18.44 0.00
CA PHE A 479 -11.93 -18.88 -1.26
C PHE A 479 -11.91 -20.42 -1.37
N LYS A 480 -12.97 -20.99 -1.92
CA LYS A 480 -13.10 -22.43 -2.18
C LYS A 480 -13.81 -22.72 -3.49
N LEU A 481 -13.03 -23.08 -4.51
CA LEU A 481 -13.55 -23.49 -5.81
C LEU A 481 -14.00 -24.98 -5.81
N PRO A 482 -15.18 -25.31 -6.40
CA PRO A 482 -15.58 -26.69 -6.68
C PRO A 482 -14.60 -27.43 -7.61
N GLU A 483 -14.56 -28.76 -7.58
CA GLU A 483 -13.61 -29.53 -8.41
C GLU A 483 -13.81 -29.32 -9.93
N ASN A 484 -15.06 -29.19 -10.37
CA ASN A 484 -15.44 -28.94 -11.77
C ASN A 484 -15.66 -27.45 -12.08
N TRP A 485 -15.05 -26.53 -11.32
CA TRP A 485 -15.30 -25.10 -11.45
C TRP A 485 -15.05 -24.57 -12.88
N GLU A 486 -14.03 -25.06 -13.59
CA GLU A 486 -13.72 -24.62 -14.96
C GLU A 486 -14.88 -24.92 -15.92
N GLU A 487 -15.44 -26.13 -15.82
CA GLU A 487 -16.58 -26.55 -16.63
C GLU A 487 -17.82 -25.70 -16.30
N GLN A 488 -18.08 -25.44 -15.02
CA GLN A 488 -19.18 -24.58 -14.59
C GLN A 488 -19.06 -23.17 -15.16
N VAL A 489 -17.87 -22.55 -15.06
CA VAL A 489 -17.63 -21.21 -15.61
C VAL A 489 -17.88 -21.20 -17.13
N ARG A 490 -17.35 -22.19 -17.87
CA ARG A 490 -17.58 -22.31 -19.32
C ARG A 490 -19.07 -22.41 -19.66
N ASN A 491 -19.80 -23.27 -18.95
CA ASN A 491 -21.23 -23.47 -19.18
C ASN A 491 -22.05 -22.20 -18.87
N ILE A 492 -21.68 -21.46 -17.81
CA ILE A 492 -22.33 -20.19 -17.45
C ILE A 492 -22.10 -19.14 -18.56
N PHE A 493 -20.85 -18.97 -19.01
CA PHE A 493 -20.54 -18.01 -20.06
C PHE A 493 -21.15 -18.39 -21.42
N GLN A 494 -21.23 -19.68 -21.74
CA GLN A 494 -21.99 -20.14 -22.92
C GLN A 494 -23.47 -19.76 -22.81
N THR A 495 -24.08 -19.96 -21.64
CA THR A 495 -25.47 -19.55 -21.39
C THR A 495 -25.63 -18.03 -21.56
N TYR A 496 -24.66 -17.25 -21.09
CA TYR A 496 -24.66 -15.79 -21.29
C TYR A 496 -24.56 -15.41 -22.76
N ASP A 497 -23.74 -16.09 -23.56
CA ASP A 497 -23.65 -15.86 -25.01
C ASP A 497 -24.97 -16.19 -25.73
N GLU A 498 -25.64 -17.29 -25.34
CA GLU A 498 -26.96 -17.67 -25.86
C GLU A 498 -28.04 -16.63 -25.52
N LEU A 499 -27.88 -15.92 -24.40
CA LEU A 499 -28.77 -14.86 -23.95
C LEU A 499 -28.32 -13.45 -24.34
N ASN A 500 -27.21 -13.34 -25.10
CA ASN A 500 -26.60 -12.08 -25.50
C ASN A 500 -26.25 -11.17 -24.31
N ILE A 501 -25.70 -11.74 -23.22
CA ILE A 501 -25.28 -11.02 -22.00
C ILE A 501 -23.76 -10.96 -21.95
N ASP A 502 -23.15 -9.80 -22.15
CA ASP A 502 -21.71 -9.55 -21.94
C ASP A 502 -21.43 -9.27 -20.46
N TYR A 503 -20.89 -10.27 -19.76
CA TYR A 503 -20.42 -10.20 -18.37
C TYR A 503 -18.90 -10.03 -18.32
N ARG A 504 -18.45 -8.88 -17.83
CA ARG A 504 -17.05 -8.46 -17.91
C ARG A 504 -16.37 -8.31 -16.56
N GLU A 505 -17.10 -8.03 -15.50
CA GLU A 505 -16.51 -7.62 -14.22
C GLU A 505 -15.97 -8.82 -13.43
N PHE A 506 -14.65 -8.95 -13.38
CA PHE A 506 -13.98 -9.94 -12.56
C PHE A 506 -13.80 -9.44 -11.13
N ARG A 507 -14.68 -9.87 -10.22
CA ARG A 507 -14.52 -9.64 -8.78
C ARG A 507 -14.82 -10.90 -7.98
N LEU A 508 -13.95 -11.28 -7.05
CA LEU A 508 -14.20 -12.44 -6.18
C LEU A 508 -15.46 -12.25 -5.30
N LYS A 509 -15.83 -11.01 -5.01
CA LYS A 509 -17.09 -10.66 -4.32
C LYS A 509 -18.33 -11.02 -5.14
N ASN A 510 -18.19 -11.11 -6.46
CA ASN A 510 -19.28 -11.35 -7.41
C ASN A 510 -19.37 -12.81 -7.87
N ILE A 511 -18.51 -13.69 -7.36
CA ILE A 511 -18.50 -15.12 -7.66
C ILE A 511 -18.91 -15.86 -6.38
N LEU A 512 -20.13 -16.39 -6.36
CA LEU A 512 -20.70 -17.08 -5.21
C LEU A 512 -20.61 -18.60 -5.39
N VAL A 513 -20.44 -19.32 -4.29
CA VAL A 513 -20.47 -20.78 -4.26
C VAL A 513 -21.50 -21.27 -3.25
N LYS A 514 -22.43 -22.10 -3.71
CA LYS A 514 -23.43 -22.78 -2.88
C LYS A 514 -23.58 -24.21 -3.34
N ASP A 515 -23.48 -25.17 -2.42
CA ASP A 515 -23.67 -26.60 -2.72
C ASP A 515 -22.80 -27.09 -3.90
N ASN A 516 -21.54 -26.60 -3.97
CA ASN A 516 -20.57 -26.82 -5.06
C ASN A 516 -20.98 -26.25 -6.43
N ILE A 517 -21.94 -25.33 -6.49
CA ILE A 517 -22.39 -24.64 -7.70
C ILE A 517 -21.90 -23.19 -7.68
N ILE A 518 -21.26 -22.76 -8.76
CA ILE A 518 -20.83 -21.37 -8.99
C ILE A 518 -22.00 -20.55 -9.53
N ASN A 519 -22.19 -19.37 -8.97
CA ASN A 519 -23.13 -18.36 -9.46
C ASN A 519 -22.40 -17.02 -9.60
N PHE A 520 -22.58 -16.33 -10.73
CA PHE A 520 -22.13 -14.95 -10.87
C PHE A 520 -23.27 -13.99 -10.50
N ILE A 521 -22.95 -12.89 -9.84
CA ILE A 521 -23.90 -11.84 -9.46
C ILE A 521 -23.43 -10.47 -9.95
N ASP A 522 -24.20 -9.42 -9.66
CA ASP A 522 -23.82 -8.02 -9.87
C ASP A 522 -23.64 -7.69 -11.36
N TYR A 523 -24.76 -7.63 -12.08
CA TYR A 523 -24.81 -7.38 -13.52
C TYR A 523 -24.84 -5.88 -13.88
N GLY A 524 -24.50 -4.99 -12.93
CA GLY A 524 -24.59 -3.54 -13.12
C GLY A 524 -23.70 -2.99 -14.26
N LEU A 525 -22.62 -3.70 -14.59
CA LEU A 525 -21.71 -3.40 -15.70
C LEU A 525 -21.95 -4.27 -16.95
N SER A 526 -22.91 -5.19 -16.90
CA SER A 526 -23.23 -6.04 -18.03
C SER A 526 -23.93 -5.26 -19.14
N ARG A 527 -23.76 -5.74 -20.37
CA ARG A 527 -24.38 -5.16 -21.57
C ARG A 527 -24.75 -6.27 -22.55
N ASP A 528 -25.31 -5.91 -23.69
CA ASP A 528 -25.53 -6.87 -24.77
C ASP A 528 -24.21 -7.20 -25.47
N GLY A 529 -23.91 -8.49 -25.65
CA GLY A 529 -22.69 -8.93 -26.36
C GLY A 529 -22.28 -10.38 -26.13
N GLN A 530 -21.02 -10.67 -26.46
CA GLN A 530 -20.41 -12.01 -26.43
C GLN A 530 -19.21 -12.05 -25.48
N ASN A 531 -18.95 -13.22 -24.88
CA ASN A 531 -18.02 -13.39 -23.76
C ASN A 531 -16.82 -14.27 -24.06
N ASN A 532 -16.61 -14.72 -25.30
CA ASN A 532 -15.52 -15.65 -25.62
C ASN A 532 -14.15 -15.22 -25.02
N LYS A 533 -13.82 -13.92 -25.07
CA LYS A 533 -12.62 -13.36 -24.41
C LYS A 533 -12.74 -13.32 -22.89
N ASN A 534 -13.88 -12.85 -22.36
CA ASN A 534 -14.12 -12.74 -20.91
C ASN A 534 -14.02 -14.10 -20.21
N CYS A 535 -14.63 -15.15 -20.78
CA CYS A 535 -14.62 -16.50 -20.22
C CYS A 535 -13.18 -17.02 -20.04
N GLU A 536 -12.34 -16.90 -21.08
CA GLU A 536 -10.94 -17.31 -21.00
C GLU A 536 -10.15 -16.48 -19.99
N THR A 537 -10.38 -15.16 -19.94
CA THR A 537 -9.77 -14.29 -18.92
C THR A 537 -10.15 -14.72 -17.51
N PHE A 538 -11.44 -14.98 -17.25
CA PHE A 538 -11.93 -15.42 -15.94
C PHE A 538 -11.29 -16.74 -15.51
N ILE A 539 -11.22 -17.71 -16.42
CA ILE A 539 -10.60 -19.01 -16.15
C ILE A 539 -9.11 -18.83 -15.83
N LYS A 540 -8.37 -18.00 -16.58
CA LYS A 540 -6.96 -17.72 -16.30
C LYS A 540 -6.76 -17.09 -14.92
N LEU A 541 -7.54 -16.05 -14.60
CA LEU A 541 -7.44 -15.36 -13.31
C LEU A 541 -7.82 -16.28 -12.14
N LEU A 542 -8.93 -17.05 -12.25
CA LEU A 542 -9.31 -18.01 -11.23
C LEU A 542 -8.26 -19.10 -11.06
N ARG A 543 -7.67 -19.62 -12.14
CA ARG A 543 -6.61 -20.63 -12.04
C ARG A 543 -5.35 -20.08 -11.37
N MET A 544 -4.95 -18.84 -11.68
CA MET A 544 -3.84 -18.16 -11.01
C MET A 544 -4.10 -18.01 -9.51
N LEU A 545 -5.29 -17.54 -9.14
CA LEU A 545 -5.70 -17.39 -7.74
C LEU A 545 -5.80 -18.74 -7.04
N ASP A 546 -6.36 -19.76 -7.68
CA ASP A 546 -6.51 -21.10 -7.12
C ASP A 546 -5.16 -21.74 -6.77
N ASN A 547 -4.20 -21.63 -7.69
CA ASN A 547 -2.85 -22.13 -7.48
C ASN A 547 -2.13 -21.44 -6.31
N ARG A 548 -2.43 -20.15 -6.08
CA ARG A 548 -1.71 -19.32 -5.09
C ARG A 548 -2.42 -19.23 -3.73
N LEU A 549 -3.73 -19.01 -3.70
CA LEU A 549 -4.49 -18.64 -2.50
C LEU A 549 -4.87 -19.84 -1.62
N LYS A 550 -5.00 -21.04 -2.18
CA LYS A 550 -5.44 -22.26 -1.46
C LYS A 550 -4.61 -22.62 -0.23
N LYS A 551 -3.36 -22.15 -0.15
CA LYS A 551 -2.40 -22.44 0.92
C LYS A 551 -2.25 -21.31 1.94
N GLU A 552 -3.00 -20.22 1.76
CA GLU A 552 -2.84 -18.99 2.53
C GLU A 552 -3.92 -18.80 3.59
N THR A 553 -3.61 -17.98 4.59
CA THR A 553 -4.60 -17.50 5.56
C THR A 553 -5.59 -16.53 4.88
N PRO A 554 -6.83 -16.36 5.38
CA PRO A 554 -7.81 -15.45 4.78
C PRO A 554 -7.28 -14.02 4.58
N LEU A 555 -6.55 -13.49 5.57
CA LEU A 555 -5.91 -12.17 5.47
C LEU A 555 -4.88 -12.11 4.33
N ASN A 556 -4.02 -13.12 4.20
CA ASN A 556 -3.05 -13.18 3.11
C ASN A 556 -3.73 -13.37 1.74
N GLN A 557 -4.85 -14.10 1.68
CA GLN A 557 -5.63 -14.24 0.45
C GLN A 557 -6.12 -12.88 -0.06
N HIS A 558 -6.65 -12.06 0.85
CA HIS A 558 -7.09 -10.69 0.54
C HIS A 558 -5.93 -9.80 0.08
N ILE A 559 -4.79 -9.84 0.77
CA ILE A 559 -3.59 -9.07 0.40
C ILE A 559 -3.10 -9.45 -1.00
N LEU A 560 -2.94 -10.75 -1.27
CA LEU A 560 -2.47 -11.24 -2.57
C LEU A 560 -3.45 -10.91 -3.70
N TYR A 561 -4.75 -11.00 -3.43
CA TYR A 561 -5.78 -10.60 -4.39
C TYR A 561 -5.67 -9.11 -4.76
N LEU A 562 -5.49 -8.21 -3.78
CA LEU A 562 -5.24 -6.79 -4.07
C LEU A 562 -3.96 -6.56 -4.85
N THR A 563 -2.88 -7.24 -4.45
CA THR A 563 -1.61 -7.12 -5.15
C THR A 563 -1.77 -7.48 -6.63
N LEU A 564 -2.49 -8.58 -6.93
CA LEU A 564 -2.80 -8.98 -8.31
C LEU A 564 -3.58 -7.88 -9.05
N LEU A 565 -4.71 -7.41 -8.49
CA LEU A 565 -5.53 -6.39 -9.15
C LEU A 565 -4.77 -5.09 -9.39
N ASN A 566 -3.99 -4.66 -8.40
CA ASN A 566 -3.18 -3.46 -8.48
C ASN A 566 -2.07 -3.61 -9.53
N ASN A 567 -1.40 -4.77 -9.58
CA ASN A 567 -0.36 -5.05 -10.56
C ASN A 567 -0.91 -5.10 -12.00
N ILE A 568 -2.11 -5.65 -12.20
CA ILE A 568 -2.80 -5.60 -13.49
C ILE A 568 -2.95 -4.15 -13.97
N LYS A 569 -3.41 -3.24 -13.08
CA LYS A 569 -3.60 -1.82 -13.39
C LYS A 569 -2.26 -1.09 -13.61
N ILE A 570 -1.29 -1.28 -12.73
CA ILE A 570 0.01 -0.58 -12.78
C ILE A 570 0.81 -0.94 -14.02
N HIS A 571 0.87 -2.23 -14.34
CA HIS A 571 1.68 -2.72 -15.44
C HIS A 571 0.92 -2.78 -16.77
N GLN A 572 -0.31 -2.26 -16.79
CA GLN A 572 -1.18 -2.21 -17.97
C GLN A 572 -1.26 -3.58 -18.66
N MET A 573 -1.60 -4.61 -17.90
CA MET A 573 -1.70 -5.97 -18.43
C MET A 573 -2.93 -6.06 -19.34
N GLU A 574 -2.77 -5.69 -20.63
CA GLU A 574 -3.83 -5.49 -21.62
C GLU A 574 -4.84 -6.64 -21.69
N GLU A 575 -4.39 -7.86 -21.44
CA GLU A 575 -5.24 -9.06 -21.39
C GLU A 575 -6.38 -8.97 -20.36
N TYR A 576 -6.15 -8.28 -19.25
CA TYR A 576 -7.04 -8.27 -18.07
C TYR A 576 -7.73 -6.93 -17.81
N LEU A 577 -7.28 -5.84 -18.44
CA LEU A 577 -7.79 -4.49 -18.16
C LEU A 577 -9.28 -4.32 -18.49
N ASP A 578 -9.81 -5.05 -19.48
CA ASP A 578 -11.23 -5.01 -19.83
C ASP A 578 -12.13 -5.69 -18.77
N ASN A 579 -11.53 -6.44 -17.82
CA ASN A 579 -12.25 -7.23 -16.83
C ASN A 579 -12.00 -6.77 -15.38
N VAL A 580 -10.96 -5.99 -15.11
CA VAL A 580 -10.58 -5.52 -13.77
C VAL A 580 -10.84 -4.02 -13.64
N PHE A 581 -11.92 -3.69 -12.93
CA PHE A 581 -12.47 -2.34 -12.79
C PHE A 581 -11.92 -1.60 -11.57
#